data_AF-A0A975ZPL8-F1
#
_entry.id   AF-A0A975ZPL8-F1
#
_cell.length_a   1.000
_cell.length_b   1.000
_cell.length_c   1.000
_cell.angle_alpha   90.00
_cell.angle_beta   90.00
_cell.angle_gamma   90.00
#
_symmetry.space_group_name_H-M   'P 1'
#
loop_
_entity.id
_entity.type
_entity.pdbx_description
1 polymer ?
#
loop_
_entity_poly.entity_id
_entity_poly.type
_entity_poly.pdbx_seq_one_letter_code
_entity_poly.pdbx_strand_id
1 'polypeptide(L)'
;MSSIQSPKKGTHSVGVARQYSGTAGRIENCQVGVFAAYASRWGQALIDRQLYLPKSWAGDPARRDSAQVPDEVAFATKPAMACEMIARLLDEGTPCAFVLADAVYGSDHSFRRMLEARGQAYVLAVRSNHTLRFLEDWSLVQTDPGTMIADLPAETWTPLSAGEGAKGPRLYHWARLPLKYQAGQGFSLWFLARRSLRDPGAIAYYFAYAPSDATLEDLAAAAGLRWAIEECFLRAKDDLGLDHCEARSWHGWHRHMSLVMAAAAFLARIGADQRRAAYGKQNETSPKRPAA
;
A
#
# COMPACT_ATOMS: atom_id res chain seq x y z
N MET A 1 -1.23 -1.90 -2.07
CA MET A 1 -0.63 -3.16 -1.57
C MET A 1 -0.18 -2.98 -0.13
N SER A 2 -0.48 -3.96 0.72
CA SER A 2 -0.03 -4.03 2.12
C SER A 2 -0.05 -5.50 2.58
N SER A 3 0.59 -5.78 3.73
CA SER A 3 0.53 -7.11 4.35
C SER A 3 -0.04 -7.03 5.76
N ILE A 4 -0.76 -8.07 6.15
CA ILE A 4 -1.34 -8.18 7.48
C ILE A 4 -0.75 -9.39 8.21
N GLN A 5 -0.47 -9.22 9.50
CA GLN A 5 -0.05 -10.31 10.38
C GLN A 5 -1.25 -10.77 11.22
N SER A 6 -1.45 -12.08 11.27
CA SER A 6 -2.45 -12.73 12.11
C SER A 6 -1.75 -13.65 13.11
N PRO A 7 -1.66 -13.27 14.40
CA PRO A 7 -1.03 -14.10 15.43
C PRO A 7 -1.68 -15.48 15.52
N LYS A 8 -0.86 -16.49 15.80
CA LYS A 8 -1.32 -17.88 15.97
C LYS A 8 -0.67 -18.54 17.17
N LYS A 9 -1.45 -19.39 17.85
CA LYS A 9 -0.95 -20.30 18.88
C LYS A 9 -0.66 -21.66 18.23
N GLY A 10 0.57 -22.15 18.35
CA GLY A 10 1.02 -23.42 17.78
C GLY A 10 1.71 -23.32 16.39
N THR A 11 2.14 -24.45 15.86
CA THR A 11 3.04 -24.55 14.69
C THR A 11 2.41 -25.21 13.45
N HIS A 12 1.14 -25.63 13.56
CA HIS A 12 0.45 -26.43 12.54
C HIS A 12 -0.35 -25.61 11.51
N SER A 13 -0.63 -24.34 11.78
CA SER A 13 -1.31 -23.49 10.79
C SER A 13 -0.37 -23.18 9.62
N VAL A 14 -0.82 -23.43 8.39
CA VAL A 14 -0.06 -23.20 7.16
C VAL A 14 0.67 -21.86 7.15
N GLY A 15 1.96 -21.85 6.81
CA GLY A 15 2.77 -20.62 6.73
C GLY A 15 3.03 -19.90 8.06
N VAL A 16 2.64 -20.47 9.21
CA VAL A 16 2.92 -19.87 10.52
C VAL A 16 4.41 -19.91 10.85
N ALA A 17 4.98 -18.76 11.20
CA ALA A 17 6.35 -18.69 11.66
C ALA A 17 6.56 -17.48 12.57
N ARG A 18 7.67 -17.50 13.33
CA ARG A 18 8.12 -16.33 14.09
C ARG A 18 8.59 -15.24 13.13
N GLN A 19 7.84 -14.15 13.07
CA GLN A 19 8.10 -13.02 12.20
C GLN A 19 7.87 -11.72 12.96
N TYR A 20 8.52 -10.64 12.53
CA TYR A 20 8.27 -9.32 13.11
C TYR A 20 6.81 -8.90 12.84
N SER A 21 6.05 -8.74 13.91
CA SER A 21 4.66 -8.28 13.86
C SER A 21 4.64 -6.79 14.13
N GLY A 22 4.29 -5.99 13.11
CA GLY A 22 4.14 -4.54 13.27
C GLY A 22 3.03 -4.18 14.26
N THR A 23 1.98 -5.00 14.34
CA THR A 23 0.87 -4.81 15.28
C THR A 23 1.26 -5.09 16.74
N ALA A 24 2.17 -6.03 16.99
CA ALA A 24 2.61 -6.39 18.34
C ALA A 24 3.95 -5.74 18.77
N GLY A 25 4.63 -5.04 17.85
CA GLY A 25 5.94 -4.41 18.10
C GLY A 25 7.08 -5.40 18.37
N ARG A 26 6.85 -6.70 18.16
CA ARG A 26 7.79 -7.78 18.52
C ARG A 26 7.73 -8.94 17.54
N ILE A 27 8.71 -9.83 17.64
CA ILE A 27 8.72 -11.09 16.89
C ILE A 27 7.69 -12.04 17.51
N GLU A 28 6.63 -12.32 16.77
CA GLU A 28 5.56 -13.23 17.18
C GLU A 28 5.36 -14.34 16.17
N ASN A 29 4.77 -15.44 16.63
CA ASN A 29 4.34 -16.51 15.76
C ASN A 29 3.05 -16.11 15.05
N CYS A 30 3.12 -15.87 13.74
CA CYS A 30 2.00 -15.39 12.96
C CYS A 30 1.99 -15.95 11.55
N GLN A 31 0.80 -15.95 10.96
CA GLN A 31 0.61 -16.04 9.51
C GLN A 31 0.66 -14.64 8.93
N VAL A 32 1.15 -14.51 7.70
CA VAL A 32 1.20 -13.24 6.99
C VAL A 32 0.47 -13.37 5.67
N GLY A 33 -0.52 -12.53 5.42
CA GLY A 33 -1.14 -12.42 4.11
C GLY A 33 -0.70 -11.13 3.42
N VAL A 34 -0.43 -11.21 2.11
CA VAL A 34 -0.21 -10.06 1.22
C VAL A 34 -1.53 -9.79 0.51
N PHE A 35 -1.99 -8.53 0.51
CA PHE A 35 -3.30 -8.17 -0.03
C PHE A 35 -3.21 -6.97 -0.98
N ALA A 36 -4.08 -7.01 -1.99
CA ALA A 36 -4.38 -5.88 -2.85
C ALA A 36 -5.75 -5.30 -2.49
N ALA A 37 -5.83 -3.97 -2.47
CA ALA A 37 -7.07 -3.24 -2.34
C ALA A 37 -7.26 -2.32 -3.53
N TYR A 38 -8.50 -2.20 -3.98
CA TYR A 38 -8.93 -1.26 -4.99
C TYR A 38 -9.68 -0.12 -4.31
N ALA A 39 -9.27 1.12 -4.59
CA ALA A 39 -9.88 2.31 -4.00
C ALA A 39 -10.34 3.27 -5.10
N SER A 40 -11.49 3.88 -4.87
CA SER A 40 -12.08 4.92 -5.70
C SER A 40 -12.65 6.02 -4.81
N ARG A 41 -13.07 7.14 -5.41
CA ARG A 41 -13.80 8.19 -4.68
C ARG A 41 -15.07 7.69 -3.97
N TRP A 42 -15.63 6.56 -4.42
CA TRP A 42 -16.85 5.99 -3.88
C TRP A 42 -16.61 4.89 -2.86
N GLY A 43 -15.38 4.43 -2.65
CA GLY A 43 -15.09 3.38 -1.69
C GLY A 43 -13.92 2.48 -2.06
N GLN A 44 -13.67 1.53 -1.18
CA GLN A 44 -12.50 0.66 -1.24
C GLN A 44 -12.87 -0.77 -0.86
N ALA A 45 -12.22 -1.75 -1.50
CA ALA A 45 -12.40 -3.17 -1.21
C ALA A 45 -11.09 -3.93 -1.44
N LEU A 46 -10.90 -5.04 -0.70
CA LEU A 46 -9.84 -6.00 -0.99
C LEU A 46 -10.21 -6.77 -2.27
N ILE A 47 -9.28 -6.88 -3.21
CA ILE A 47 -9.50 -7.51 -4.52
C ILE A 47 -8.61 -8.72 -4.77
N ASP A 48 -7.50 -8.84 -4.04
CA ASP A 48 -6.62 -10.01 -4.16
C ASP A 48 -5.91 -10.31 -2.83
N ARG A 49 -5.47 -11.56 -2.68
CA ARG A 49 -4.82 -12.07 -1.48
C ARG A 49 -3.88 -13.23 -1.80
N GLN A 50 -2.75 -13.29 -1.11
CA GLN A 50 -1.88 -14.46 -1.10
C GLN A 50 -1.31 -14.71 0.30
N LEU A 51 -1.19 -15.98 0.66
CA LEU A 51 -0.52 -16.38 1.91
C LEU A 51 0.99 -16.37 1.69
N TYR A 52 1.72 -15.66 2.54
CA TYR A 52 3.18 -15.71 2.53
C TYR A 52 3.66 -17.01 3.17
N LEU A 53 4.36 -17.83 2.39
CA LEU A 53 4.98 -19.07 2.83
C LEU A 53 6.46 -18.83 3.16
N PRO A 54 6.87 -18.80 4.44
CA PRO A 54 8.27 -18.56 4.81
C PRO A 54 9.16 -19.73 4.39
N LYS A 55 10.48 -19.50 4.26
CA LYS A 55 11.47 -20.53 3.85
C LYS A 55 11.39 -21.81 4.68
N SER A 56 11.14 -21.68 5.99
CA SER A 56 11.01 -22.82 6.92
C SER A 56 9.78 -23.69 6.70
N TRP A 57 8.79 -23.20 5.94
CA TRP A 57 7.67 -24.01 5.44
C TRP A 57 7.93 -24.49 4.01
N ALA A 58 8.41 -23.58 3.15
CA ALA A 58 8.62 -23.90 1.74
C ALA A 58 9.62 -25.05 1.51
N GLY A 59 10.62 -25.19 2.40
CA GLY A 59 11.61 -26.26 2.38
C GLY A 59 11.30 -27.47 3.27
N ASP A 60 10.08 -27.59 3.80
CA ASP A 60 9.66 -28.72 4.65
C ASP A 60 8.50 -29.49 3.97
N PRO A 61 8.81 -30.57 3.23
CA PRO A 61 7.81 -31.36 2.50
C PRO A 61 6.72 -31.92 3.42
N ALA A 62 7.08 -32.44 4.60
CA ALA A 62 6.11 -33.04 5.51
C ALA A 62 5.08 -32.01 6.02
N ARG A 63 5.53 -30.78 6.32
CA ARG A 63 4.60 -29.69 6.70
C ARG A 63 3.74 -29.24 5.53
N ARG A 64 4.31 -29.15 4.32
CA ARG A 64 3.57 -28.80 3.10
C ARG A 64 2.46 -29.79 2.82
N ASP A 65 2.77 -31.08 2.86
CA ASP A 65 1.81 -32.16 2.61
C ASP A 65 0.70 -32.15 3.67
N SER A 66 1.06 -32.06 4.95
CA SER A 66 0.09 -32.01 6.06
C SER A 66 -0.87 -30.81 5.96
N ALA A 67 -0.38 -29.66 5.47
CA ALA A 67 -1.18 -28.47 5.26
C ALA A 67 -1.77 -28.34 3.85
N GLN A 68 -1.58 -29.34 2.98
CA GLN A 68 -2.07 -29.33 1.60
C GLN A 68 -1.59 -28.11 0.80
N VAL A 69 -0.32 -27.74 0.96
CA VAL A 69 0.31 -26.68 0.16
C VAL A 69 0.56 -27.22 -1.25
N PRO A 70 0.06 -26.58 -2.32
CA PRO A 70 0.30 -27.03 -3.69
C PRO A 70 1.79 -27.09 -4.04
N ASP A 71 2.18 -28.02 -4.90
CA ASP A 71 3.58 -28.29 -5.24
C ASP A 71 4.26 -27.09 -5.90
N GLU A 72 3.51 -26.36 -6.73
CA GLU A 72 3.96 -25.16 -7.42
C GLU A 72 4.30 -23.98 -6.50
N VAL A 73 3.80 -24.00 -5.25
CA VAL A 73 4.04 -22.91 -4.30
C VAL A 73 5.47 -22.99 -3.77
N ALA A 74 6.34 -22.13 -4.27
CA ALA A 74 7.70 -21.96 -3.76
C ALA A 74 7.79 -20.80 -2.75
N PHE A 75 8.94 -20.67 -2.09
CA PHE A 75 9.25 -19.46 -1.33
C PHE A 75 9.34 -18.25 -2.27
N ALA A 76 8.58 -17.20 -1.98
CA ALA A 76 8.69 -15.90 -2.63
C ALA A 76 8.78 -14.80 -1.57
N THR A 77 9.54 -13.74 -1.84
CA THR A 77 9.56 -12.56 -0.96
C THR A 77 8.23 -11.81 -1.08
N LYS A 78 7.84 -11.04 -0.06
CA LYS A 78 6.61 -10.24 -0.13
C LYS A 78 6.60 -9.27 -1.33
N PRO A 79 7.72 -8.57 -1.67
CA PRO A 79 7.77 -7.79 -2.89
C PRO A 79 7.59 -8.61 -4.17
N ALA A 80 8.18 -9.81 -4.27
CA ALA A 80 7.98 -10.68 -5.42
C ALA A 80 6.50 -11.11 -5.55
N MET A 81 5.86 -11.50 -4.46
CA MET A 81 4.41 -11.81 -4.44
C MET A 81 3.57 -10.59 -4.85
N ALA A 82 3.86 -9.42 -4.29
CA ALA A 82 3.13 -8.20 -4.65
C ALA A 82 3.34 -7.83 -6.13
N CYS A 83 4.55 -8.05 -6.66
CA CYS A 83 4.87 -7.86 -8.07
C CYS A 83 3.99 -8.75 -8.95
N GLU A 84 3.92 -10.04 -8.66
CA GLU A 84 3.06 -11.00 -9.38
C GLU A 84 1.58 -10.64 -9.28
N MET A 85 1.08 -10.35 -8.07
CA MET A 85 -0.31 -9.98 -7.84
C MET A 85 -0.70 -8.73 -8.63
N ILE A 86 0.11 -7.67 -8.58
CA ILE A 86 -0.17 -6.43 -9.31
C ILE A 86 -0.01 -6.61 -10.82
N ALA A 87 1.04 -7.31 -11.27
CA ALA A 87 1.23 -7.60 -12.69
C ALA A 87 0.00 -8.31 -13.25
N ARG A 88 -0.48 -9.35 -12.57
CA ARG A 88 -1.69 -10.07 -12.98
C ARG A 88 -2.92 -9.18 -13.06
N LEU A 89 -3.18 -8.35 -12.05
CA LEU A 89 -4.33 -7.42 -12.06
C LEU A 89 -4.26 -6.40 -13.20
N LEU A 90 -3.05 -5.90 -13.52
CA LEU A 90 -2.84 -4.97 -14.63
C LEU A 90 -2.97 -5.68 -15.99
N ASP A 91 -2.42 -6.88 -16.11
CA ASP A 91 -2.46 -7.68 -17.34
C ASP A 91 -3.90 -8.17 -17.63
N GLU A 92 -4.75 -8.35 -16.59
CA GLU A 92 -6.19 -8.58 -16.69
C GLU A 92 -6.99 -7.32 -17.11
N GLY A 93 -6.34 -6.14 -17.19
CA GLY A 93 -6.96 -4.89 -17.62
C GLY A 93 -7.70 -4.13 -16.52
N THR A 94 -7.40 -4.38 -15.24
CA THR A 94 -8.00 -3.64 -14.12
C THR A 94 -7.69 -2.14 -14.27
N PRO A 95 -8.71 -1.25 -14.38
CA PRO A 95 -8.46 0.18 -14.54
C PRO A 95 -7.70 0.73 -13.33
N CYS A 96 -6.50 1.27 -13.52
CA CYS A 96 -5.67 1.71 -12.40
C CYS A 96 -5.01 3.05 -12.71
N ALA A 97 -5.45 4.11 -12.02
CA ALA A 97 -4.79 5.41 -12.13
C ALA A 97 -3.42 5.41 -11.44
N PHE A 98 -3.33 4.83 -10.24
CA PHE A 98 -2.10 4.76 -9.46
C PHE A 98 -1.99 3.44 -8.70
N VAL A 99 -0.79 2.86 -8.70
CA VAL A 99 -0.41 1.79 -7.76
C VAL A 99 0.23 2.42 -6.51
N LEU A 100 -0.28 2.02 -5.34
CA LEU A 100 0.17 2.53 -4.04
C LEU A 100 0.66 1.39 -3.16
N ALA A 101 1.78 1.56 -2.48
CA ALA A 101 2.29 0.56 -1.55
C ALA A 101 3.13 1.17 -0.42
N ASP A 102 3.31 0.41 0.66
CA ASP A 102 4.20 0.76 1.76
C ASP A 102 5.70 0.62 1.40
N ALA A 103 6.57 0.98 2.35
CA ALA A 103 8.01 1.03 2.15
C ALA A 103 8.69 -0.32 1.93
N VAL A 104 8.05 -1.44 2.29
CA VAL A 104 8.59 -2.78 1.98
C VAL A 104 8.55 -3.02 0.48
N TYR A 105 7.46 -2.63 -0.17
CA TYR A 105 7.29 -2.79 -1.63
C TYR A 105 7.93 -1.64 -2.40
N GLY A 106 7.76 -0.40 -1.93
CA GLY A 106 8.29 0.76 -2.64
C GLY A 106 9.81 0.83 -2.67
N SER A 107 10.50 0.22 -1.70
CA SER A 107 11.97 0.09 -1.73
C SER A 107 12.47 -0.99 -2.70
N ASP A 108 11.60 -1.90 -3.16
CA ASP A 108 11.99 -2.96 -4.08
C ASP A 108 12.12 -2.43 -5.52
N HIS A 109 13.32 -2.58 -6.10
CA HIS A 109 13.62 -2.10 -7.44
C HIS A 109 12.82 -2.83 -8.52
N SER A 110 12.69 -4.16 -8.41
CA SER A 110 11.98 -4.96 -9.41
C SER A 110 10.49 -4.60 -9.47
N PHE A 111 9.87 -4.35 -8.32
CA PHE A 111 8.50 -3.87 -8.23
C PHE A 111 8.31 -2.52 -8.95
N ARG A 112 9.20 -1.54 -8.73
CA ARG A 112 9.17 -0.25 -9.43
C ARG A 112 9.34 -0.41 -10.94
N ARG A 113 10.36 -1.16 -11.36
CA ARG A 113 10.65 -1.39 -12.79
C ARG A 113 9.51 -2.11 -13.52
N MET A 114 8.83 -3.04 -12.84
CA MET A 114 7.66 -3.74 -13.40
C MET A 114 6.52 -2.77 -13.73
N LEU A 115 6.29 -1.78 -12.87
CA LEU A 115 5.27 -0.73 -13.07
C LEU A 115 5.70 0.26 -14.16
N GLU A 116 6.95 0.74 -14.11
CA GLU A 116 7.50 1.66 -15.11
C GLU A 116 7.45 1.06 -16.53
N ALA A 117 7.81 -0.22 -16.67
CA ALA A 117 7.77 -0.94 -17.94
C ALA A 117 6.35 -1.07 -18.53
N ARG A 118 5.32 -0.99 -17.68
CA ARG A 118 3.90 -0.98 -18.08
C ARG A 118 3.34 0.43 -18.29
N GLY A 119 4.13 1.48 -18.06
CA GLY A 119 3.61 2.84 -18.01
C GLY A 119 2.58 3.05 -16.89
N GLN A 120 2.59 2.21 -15.85
CA GLN A 120 1.64 2.30 -14.76
C GLN A 120 2.15 3.32 -13.74
N ALA A 121 1.39 4.40 -13.55
CA ALA A 121 1.73 5.41 -12.55
C ALA A 121 1.68 4.82 -11.14
N TYR A 122 2.54 5.31 -10.26
CA TYR A 122 2.61 4.89 -8.87
C TYR A 122 2.99 6.03 -7.93
N VAL A 123 2.60 5.85 -6.66
CA VAL A 123 3.20 6.57 -5.53
C VAL A 123 3.49 5.55 -4.43
N LEU A 124 4.76 5.23 -4.25
CA LEU A 124 5.20 4.17 -3.36
C LEU A 124 6.01 4.77 -2.21
N ALA A 125 5.65 4.43 -0.98
CA ALA A 125 6.42 4.86 0.17
C ALA A 125 7.82 4.23 0.14
N VAL A 126 8.81 4.91 0.69
CA VAL A 126 10.19 4.42 0.84
C VAL A 126 10.73 4.75 2.22
N ARG A 127 11.79 4.04 2.63
CA ARG A 127 12.47 4.31 3.90
C ARG A 127 13.33 5.57 3.78
N SER A 128 13.52 6.29 4.89
CA SER A 128 14.39 7.45 4.95
C SER A 128 15.83 7.14 4.52
N ASN A 129 16.31 5.94 4.83
CA ASN A 129 17.66 5.47 4.54
C ASN A 129 17.75 4.64 3.24
N HIS A 130 16.78 4.75 2.34
CA HIS A 130 16.84 4.05 1.05
C HIS A 130 17.98 4.62 0.22
N THR A 131 18.97 3.78 -0.12
CA THR A 131 20.15 4.23 -0.86
C THR A 131 19.80 4.58 -2.31
N LEU A 132 20.06 5.82 -2.67
CA LEU A 132 19.98 6.35 -4.02
C LEU A 132 21.39 6.61 -4.55
N ARG A 133 21.59 6.37 -5.84
CA ARG A 133 22.84 6.64 -6.54
C ARG A 133 22.57 7.40 -7.81
N PHE A 134 23.31 8.48 -8.04
CA PHE A 134 23.21 9.32 -9.22
C PHE A 134 24.59 9.48 -9.85
N LEU A 135 24.63 9.62 -11.17
CA LEU A 135 25.84 9.99 -11.88
C LEU A 135 25.80 11.51 -12.12
N GLU A 136 26.76 12.24 -11.54
CA GLU A 136 26.89 13.69 -11.69
C GLU A 136 28.31 14.02 -12.13
N ASP A 137 28.46 14.71 -13.26
CA ASP A 137 29.72 15.28 -13.76
C ASP A 137 30.96 14.38 -13.55
N TRP A 138 30.82 13.07 -13.83
CA TRP A 138 31.85 12.02 -13.70
C TRP A 138 32.04 11.37 -12.31
N SER A 139 31.15 11.62 -11.36
CA SER A 139 31.17 11.00 -10.03
C SER A 139 29.86 10.29 -9.69
N LEU A 140 29.96 9.17 -8.98
CA LEU A 140 28.81 8.46 -8.43
C LEU A 140 28.48 9.07 -7.07
N VAL A 141 27.43 9.87 -7.02
CA VAL A 141 26.91 10.46 -5.78
C VAL A 141 25.94 9.48 -5.14
N GLN A 142 26.18 9.13 -3.87
CA GLN A 142 25.27 8.34 -3.07
C GLN A 142 24.53 9.24 -2.07
N THR A 143 23.22 9.10 -1.99
CA THR A 143 22.36 9.84 -1.05
C THR A 143 21.20 8.97 -0.57
N ASP A 144 20.32 9.52 0.25
CA ASP A 144 19.09 8.89 0.71
C ASP A 144 17.97 9.93 0.88
N PRO A 145 16.69 9.50 0.92
CA PRO A 145 15.55 10.38 1.12
C PRO A 145 15.66 11.37 2.28
N GLY A 146 16.30 10.98 3.39
CA GLY A 146 16.50 11.85 4.55
C GLY A 146 17.47 12.98 4.21
N THR A 147 18.62 12.66 3.62
CA THR A 147 19.60 13.67 3.19
C THR A 147 19.03 14.58 2.10
N MET A 148 18.26 14.05 1.14
CA MET A 148 17.68 14.84 0.05
C MET A 148 16.76 15.98 0.50
N ILE A 149 16.16 15.88 1.69
CA ILE A 149 15.27 16.92 2.22
C ILE A 149 15.87 17.82 3.29
N ALA A 150 17.03 17.44 3.85
CA ALA A 150 17.57 18.06 5.05
C ALA A 150 17.79 19.57 4.87
N ASP A 151 18.23 19.95 3.68
CA ASP A 151 18.58 21.33 3.33
C ASP A 151 17.55 22.02 2.42
N LEU A 152 16.32 21.47 2.32
CA LEU A 152 15.30 22.08 1.48
C LEU A 152 14.78 23.40 2.07
N PRO A 153 14.77 24.50 1.29
CA PRO A 153 14.21 25.77 1.71
C PRO A 153 12.73 25.63 2.12
N ALA A 154 12.29 26.42 3.09
CA ALA A 154 10.93 26.36 3.63
C ALA A 154 9.86 26.60 2.56
N GLU A 155 10.19 27.40 1.55
CA GLU A 155 9.34 27.79 0.41
C GLU A 155 9.05 26.61 -0.53
N THR A 156 9.87 25.55 -0.48
CA THR A 156 9.67 24.32 -1.26
C THR A 156 8.50 23.49 -0.72
N TRP A 157 8.06 23.76 0.50
CA TRP A 157 7.01 23.01 1.17
C TRP A 157 5.63 23.65 0.98
N THR A 158 4.72 22.94 0.33
CA THR A 158 3.35 23.41 0.07
C THR A 158 2.35 22.69 0.99
N PRO A 159 1.43 23.41 1.67
CA PRO A 159 0.38 22.78 2.47
C PRO A 159 -0.70 22.19 1.55
N LEU A 160 -0.80 20.86 1.52
CA LEU A 160 -1.78 20.15 0.69
C LEU A 160 -2.50 19.06 1.47
N SER A 161 -3.73 18.76 1.03
CA SER A 161 -4.55 17.67 1.60
C SER A 161 -4.12 16.32 1.05
N ALA A 162 -3.91 15.34 1.94
CA ALA A 162 -3.76 13.93 1.61
C ALA A 162 -5.12 13.20 1.62
N GLY A 163 -6.18 13.90 1.20
CA GLY A 163 -7.56 13.42 1.18
C GLY A 163 -8.33 13.65 2.49
N GLU A 164 -9.61 13.31 2.45
CA GLU A 164 -10.54 13.48 3.57
C GLU A 164 -10.20 12.60 4.77
N GLY A 165 -10.47 13.10 5.97
CA GLY A 165 -10.37 12.37 7.23
C GLY A 165 -11.60 12.58 8.10
N ALA A 166 -11.71 11.82 9.20
CA ALA A 166 -12.87 11.88 10.10
C ALA A 166 -13.13 13.26 10.73
N LYS A 167 -12.12 14.15 10.75
CA LYS A 167 -12.20 15.53 11.28
C LYS A 167 -12.01 16.59 10.19
N GLY A 168 -12.23 16.23 8.92
CA GLY A 168 -11.97 17.07 7.75
C GLY A 168 -10.66 16.71 7.02
N PRO A 169 -10.21 17.57 6.09
CA PRO A 169 -9.05 17.31 5.24
C PRO A 169 -7.77 17.02 6.03
N ARG A 170 -7.02 15.99 5.62
CA ARG A 170 -5.75 15.63 6.25
C ARG A 170 -4.62 16.45 5.65
N LEU A 171 -4.38 17.63 6.22
CA LEU A 171 -3.37 18.58 5.73
C LEU A 171 -1.94 18.19 6.16
N TYR A 172 -1.00 18.30 5.22
CA TYR A 172 0.44 18.09 5.41
C TYR A 172 1.24 19.10 4.60
N HIS A 173 2.49 19.32 4.99
CA HIS A 173 3.45 20.00 4.12
C HIS A 173 4.07 18.99 3.15
N TRP A 174 4.04 19.29 1.86
CA TRP A 174 4.58 18.45 0.79
C TRP A 174 5.71 19.14 0.06
N ALA A 175 6.76 18.40 -0.24
CA ALA A 175 7.85 18.82 -1.13
C ALA A 175 7.99 17.81 -2.27
N ARG A 176 8.38 18.28 -3.45
CA ARG A 176 8.64 17.47 -4.65
C ARG A 176 9.97 17.84 -5.27
N LEU A 177 10.81 16.83 -5.53
CA LEU A 177 12.07 16.97 -6.25
C LEU A 177 12.09 16.05 -7.48
N PRO A 178 12.61 16.49 -8.64
CA PRO A 178 12.84 15.61 -9.77
C PRO A 178 13.93 14.58 -9.43
N LEU A 179 13.71 13.33 -9.81
CA LEU A 179 14.75 12.30 -9.77
C LEU A 179 15.41 12.18 -11.14
N LYS A 180 16.75 12.27 -11.17
CA LYS A 180 17.57 12.17 -12.40
C LYS A 180 17.68 10.73 -12.92
N TYR A 181 16.56 10.07 -13.17
CA TYR A 181 16.48 8.77 -13.82
C TYR A 181 15.75 8.89 -15.17
N GLN A 182 16.07 8.01 -16.12
CA GLN A 182 15.31 7.92 -17.36
C GLN A 182 13.90 7.38 -17.07
N ALA A 183 12.90 8.24 -17.26
CA ALA A 183 11.49 7.87 -17.28
C ALA A 183 11.06 7.50 -18.72
N GLY A 184 9.98 6.72 -18.85
CA GLY A 184 9.35 6.46 -20.15
C GLY A 184 8.79 7.74 -20.78
N GLN A 185 8.52 7.71 -22.09
CA GLN A 185 7.94 8.86 -22.79
C GLN A 185 6.62 9.29 -22.13
N GLY A 186 6.48 10.59 -21.86
CA GLY A 186 5.29 11.18 -21.23
C GLY A 186 5.19 11.00 -19.71
N PHE A 187 6.19 10.38 -19.07
CA PHE A 187 6.26 10.20 -17.63
C PHE A 187 7.46 10.90 -17.00
N SER A 188 7.35 11.18 -15.72
CA SER A 188 8.43 11.73 -14.90
C SER A 188 8.54 10.99 -13.58
N LEU A 189 9.77 10.85 -13.10
CA LEU A 189 10.06 10.26 -11.80
C LEU A 189 10.36 11.37 -10.78
N TRP A 190 9.61 11.36 -9.69
CA TRP A 190 9.67 12.34 -8.63
C TRP A 190 9.98 11.68 -7.29
N PHE A 191 10.69 12.42 -6.45
CA PHE A 191 10.80 12.16 -5.04
C PHE A 191 9.85 13.10 -4.30
N LEU A 192 9.05 12.54 -3.38
CA LEU A 192 8.12 13.30 -2.56
C LEU A 192 8.46 13.14 -1.09
N ALA A 193 8.33 14.23 -0.34
CA ALA A 193 8.39 14.22 1.10
C ALA A 193 7.12 14.84 1.68
N ARG A 194 6.56 14.18 2.69
CA ARG A 194 5.36 14.62 3.41
C ARG A 194 5.70 14.80 4.88
N ARG A 195 5.65 16.04 5.35
CA ARG A 195 5.92 16.44 6.72
C ARG A 195 4.62 16.72 7.48
N SER A 196 4.52 16.19 8.70
CA SER A 196 3.40 16.46 9.60
C SER A 196 3.35 17.93 10.01
N LEU A 197 2.15 18.50 10.11
CA LEU A 197 1.93 19.87 10.61
C LEU A 197 2.13 19.96 12.13
N ARG A 198 1.92 18.84 12.85
CA ARG A 198 2.01 18.81 14.32
C ARG A 198 3.39 18.41 14.83
N ASP A 199 4.09 17.59 14.06
CA ASP A 199 5.41 17.08 14.38
C ASP A 199 6.29 17.23 13.13
N PRO A 200 7.02 18.35 12.99
CA PRO A 200 7.86 18.60 11.83
C PRO A 200 8.95 17.55 11.59
N GLY A 201 9.33 16.76 12.61
CA GLY A 201 10.28 15.66 12.48
C GLY A 201 9.67 14.38 11.88
N ALA A 202 8.34 14.25 11.92
CA ALA A 202 7.63 13.11 11.35
C ALA A 202 7.45 13.29 9.84
N ILE A 203 8.40 12.74 9.08
CA ILE A 203 8.45 12.83 7.62
C ILE A 203 8.27 11.44 6.99
N ALA A 204 7.39 11.37 6.00
CA ALA A 204 7.22 10.21 5.14
C ALA A 204 7.74 10.50 3.73
N TYR A 205 8.35 9.49 3.10
CA TYR A 205 9.06 9.62 1.83
C TYR A 205 8.41 8.73 0.78
N TYR A 206 8.39 9.18 -0.47
CA TYR A 206 7.79 8.43 -1.57
C TYR A 206 8.60 8.60 -2.86
N PHE A 207 8.60 7.56 -3.69
CA PHE A 207 8.87 7.71 -5.12
C PHE A 207 7.54 7.75 -5.87
N ALA A 208 7.46 8.65 -6.83
CA ALA A 208 6.29 8.81 -7.68
C ALA A 208 6.70 8.77 -9.15
N TYR A 209 6.15 7.82 -9.89
CA TYR A 209 6.24 7.77 -11.34
C TYR A 209 4.85 8.10 -11.87
N ALA A 210 4.72 9.19 -12.62
CA ALA A 210 3.42 9.71 -13.04
C ALA A 210 3.54 10.43 -14.39
N PRO A 211 2.41 10.69 -15.09
CA PRO A 211 2.40 11.56 -16.25
C PRO A 211 3.14 12.88 -15.96
N SER A 212 3.87 13.41 -16.95
CA SER A 212 4.72 14.60 -16.75
C SER A 212 3.96 15.87 -16.36
N ASP A 213 2.66 15.91 -16.63
CA ASP A 213 1.73 16.99 -16.26
C ASP A 213 1.10 16.81 -14.86
N ALA A 214 1.38 15.69 -14.17
CA ALA A 214 0.85 15.43 -12.84
C ALA A 214 1.28 16.52 -11.85
N THR A 215 0.29 17.10 -11.17
CA THR A 215 0.50 18.16 -10.19
C THR A 215 0.96 17.60 -8.85
N LEU A 216 1.48 18.47 -7.96
CA LEU A 216 1.83 18.02 -6.60
C LEU A 216 0.57 17.61 -5.83
N GLU A 217 -0.55 18.27 -6.09
CA GLU A 217 -1.87 17.98 -5.57
C GLU A 217 -2.34 16.57 -5.94
N ASP A 218 -2.19 16.17 -7.21
CA ASP A 218 -2.54 14.82 -7.67
C ASP A 218 -1.73 13.76 -6.94
N LEU A 219 -0.41 13.99 -6.81
CA LEU A 219 0.50 13.07 -6.14
C LEU A 219 0.23 12.99 -4.64
N ALA A 220 -0.06 14.12 -3.98
CA ALA A 220 -0.42 14.17 -2.57
C ALA A 220 -1.76 13.46 -2.30
N ALA A 221 -2.75 13.64 -3.17
CA ALA A 221 -4.03 12.95 -3.11
C ALA A 221 -3.85 11.43 -3.31
N ALA A 222 -3.08 11.01 -4.31
CA ALA A 222 -2.76 9.61 -4.56
C ALA A 222 -2.05 8.97 -3.35
N ALA A 223 -1.01 9.62 -2.81
CA ALA A 223 -0.33 9.14 -1.61
C ALA A 223 -1.27 9.02 -0.40
N GLY A 224 -2.24 9.94 -0.27
CA GLY A 224 -3.26 9.94 0.76
C GLY A 224 -4.20 8.73 0.71
N LEU A 225 -4.49 8.21 -0.49
CA LEU A 225 -5.31 7.01 -0.69
C LEU A 225 -4.63 5.73 -0.22
N ARG A 226 -3.32 5.75 0.09
CA ARG A 226 -2.62 4.58 0.66
C ARG A 226 -3.29 4.09 1.95
N TRP A 227 -3.92 4.97 2.71
CA TRP A 227 -4.64 4.61 3.94
C TRP A 227 -5.88 3.72 3.69
N ALA A 228 -6.43 3.70 2.48
CA ALA A 228 -7.65 2.94 2.16
C ALA A 228 -7.51 1.44 2.44
N ILE A 229 -6.32 0.85 2.22
CA ILE A 229 -6.10 -0.57 2.53
C ILE A 229 -6.09 -0.84 4.03
N GLU A 230 -5.61 0.10 4.85
CA GLU A 230 -5.64 -0.03 6.30
C GLU A 230 -7.08 0.04 6.81
N GLU A 231 -7.92 0.90 6.23
CA GLU A 231 -9.36 0.92 6.52
C GLU A 231 -10.06 -0.37 6.10
N CYS A 232 -9.68 -0.95 4.95
CA CYS A 232 -10.18 -2.27 4.55
C CYS A 232 -9.82 -3.34 5.58
N PHE A 233 -8.58 -3.34 6.08
CA PHE A 233 -8.15 -4.29 7.10
C PHE A 233 -8.85 -4.10 8.44
N LEU A 234 -9.00 -2.85 8.91
CA LEU A 234 -9.69 -2.56 10.16
C LEU A 234 -11.13 -3.07 10.11
N ARG A 235 -11.90 -2.69 9.08
CA ARG A 235 -13.28 -3.16 8.92
C ARG A 235 -13.37 -4.67 8.77
N ALA A 236 -12.50 -5.26 7.94
CA ALA A 236 -12.53 -6.70 7.74
C ALA A 236 -12.16 -7.50 8.99
N LYS A 237 -11.30 -6.96 9.87
CA LYS A 237 -11.01 -7.55 11.18
C LYS A 237 -12.19 -7.38 12.13
N ASP A 238 -12.57 -6.14 12.38
CA ASP A 238 -13.53 -5.78 13.43
C ASP A 238 -14.93 -6.36 13.13
N ASP A 239 -15.36 -6.30 11.86
CA ASP A 239 -16.73 -6.67 11.49
C ASP A 239 -16.86 -8.10 10.92
N LEU A 240 -15.79 -8.63 10.32
CA LEU A 240 -15.86 -9.83 9.46
C LEU A 240 -14.88 -10.94 9.83
N GLY A 241 -14.03 -10.73 10.85
CA GLY A 241 -13.12 -11.76 11.36
C GLY A 241 -11.99 -12.14 10.39
N LEU A 242 -11.40 -11.16 9.70
CA LEU A 242 -10.23 -11.38 8.83
C LEU A 242 -9.08 -12.09 9.57
N ASP A 243 -8.86 -11.79 10.85
CA ASP A 243 -7.83 -12.41 11.68
C ASP A 243 -8.32 -13.60 12.53
N HIS A 244 -9.61 -13.95 12.47
CA HIS A 244 -10.22 -15.07 13.18
C HIS A 244 -10.02 -16.44 12.48
N CYS A 245 -9.28 -16.49 11.37
CA CYS A 245 -9.06 -17.74 10.61
C CYS A 245 -8.33 -18.81 11.44
N GLU A 246 -8.98 -19.89 11.83
CA GLU A 246 -8.35 -21.02 12.53
C GLU A 246 -7.91 -22.17 11.60
N ALA A 247 -8.15 -22.01 10.30
CA ALA A 247 -7.80 -23.02 9.31
C ALA A 247 -6.30 -23.35 9.33
N ARG A 248 -5.99 -24.64 9.22
CA ARG A 248 -4.62 -25.16 9.21
C ARG A 248 -4.09 -25.46 7.82
N SER A 249 -4.96 -25.73 6.85
CA SER A 249 -4.57 -26.03 5.47
C SER A 249 -4.51 -24.78 4.59
N TRP A 250 -3.72 -24.87 3.52
CA TRP A 250 -3.59 -23.85 2.47
C TRP A 250 -4.96 -23.45 1.93
N HIS A 251 -5.73 -24.44 1.46
CA HIS A 251 -7.08 -24.18 0.92
C HIS A 251 -8.02 -23.60 1.97
N GLY A 252 -7.94 -24.05 3.23
CA GLY A 252 -8.78 -23.52 4.30
C GLY A 252 -8.53 -22.03 4.54
N TRP A 253 -7.26 -21.61 4.59
CA TRP A 253 -6.89 -20.20 4.70
C TRP A 253 -7.42 -19.41 3.51
N HIS A 254 -7.18 -19.89 2.27
CA HIS A 254 -7.62 -19.19 1.08
C HIS A 254 -9.15 -19.08 1.00
N ARG A 255 -9.91 -20.09 1.43
CA ARG A 255 -11.38 -20.06 1.47
C ARG A 255 -11.89 -19.05 2.49
N HIS A 256 -11.38 -19.08 3.72
CA HIS A 256 -11.73 -18.10 4.76
C HIS A 256 -11.54 -16.67 4.28
N MET A 257 -10.34 -16.36 3.78
CA MET A 257 -10.02 -15.01 3.31
C MET A 257 -10.90 -14.59 2.12
N SER A 258 -11.27 -15.53 1.22
CA SER A 258 -12.20 -15.23 0.12
C SER A 258 -13.58 -14.81 0.63
N LEU A 259 -14.12 -15.56 1.61
CA LEU A 259 -15.45 -15.31 2.16
C LEU A 259 -15.49 -13.97 2.89
N VAL A 260 -14.48 -13.69 3.71
CA VAL A 260 -14.33 -12.39 4.38
C VAL A 260 -14.24 -11.26 3.36
N MET A 261 -13.42 -11.42 2.31
CA MET A 261 -13.29 -10.41 1.25
C MET A 261 -14.57 -10.21 0.45
N ALA A 262 -15.33 -11.28 0.17
CA ALA A 262 -16.62 -11.19 -0.52
C ALA A 262 -17.66 -10.43 0.33
N ALA A 263 -17.74 -10.73 1.63
CA ALA A 263 -18.60 -10.00 2.55
C ALA A 263 -18.18 -8.52 2.67
N ALA A 264 -16.87 -8.24 2.75
CA ALA A 264 -16.34 -6.88 2.78
C ALA A 264 -16.66 -6.10 1.51
N ALA A 265 -16.54 -6.74 0.34
CA ALA A 265 -16.88 -6.14 -0.95
C ALA A 265 -18.37 -5.82 -1.05
N PHE A 266 -19.25 -6.68 -0.53
CA PHE A 266 -20.69 -6.42 -0.45
C PHE A 266 -21.01 -5.17 0.39
N LEU A 267 -20.43 -5.07 1.59
CA LEU A 267 -20.60 -3.89 2.44
C LEU A 267 -20.00 -2.62 1.81
N ALA A 268 -18.83 -2.74 1.20
CA ALA A 268 -18.18 -1.64 0.48
C ALA A 268 -19.05 -1.11 -0.67
N ARG A 269 -19.73 -2.01 -1.39
CA ARG A 269 -20.68 -1.64 -2.46
C ARG A 269 -21.89 -0.88 -1.90
N ILE A 270 -22.52 -1.38 -0.84
CA ILE A 270 -23.64 -0.68 -0.20
C ILE A 270 -23.21 0.73 0.23
N GLY A 271 -22.07 0.85 0.91
CA GLY A 271 -21.55 2.14 1.34
C GLY A 271 -21.15 3.06 0.17
N ALA A 272 -20.77 2.50 -0.97
CA ALA A 272 -20.50 3.26 -2.19
C ALA A 272 -21.80 3.81 -2.82
N ASP A 273 -22.84 2.99 -2.88
CA ASP A 273 -24.14 3.37 -3.44
C ASP A 273 -24.83 4.43 -2.57
N GLN A 274 -24.74 4.31 -1.24
CA GLN A 274 -25.19 5.35 -0.31
C GLN A 274 -24.45 6.68 -0.53
N ARG A 275 -23.12 6.64 -0.68
CA ARG A 275 -22.33 7.85 -0.95
C ARG A 275 -22.67 8.49 -2.28
N ARG A 276 -22.90 7.68 -3.33
CA ARG A 276 -23.36 8.18 -4.64
C ARG A 276 -24.72 8.87 -4.53
N ALA A 277 -25.66 8.26 -3.79
CA ALA A 277 -27.00 8.80 -3.60
C ALA A 277 -27.03 10.09 -2.75
N ALA A 278 -26.05 10.26 -1.85
CA ALA A 278 -25.89 11.45 -1.02
C ALA A 278 -25.05 12.55 -1.72
N TYR A 279 -24.27 12.20 -2.74
CA TYR A 279 -23.36 13.13 -3.41
C TYR A 279 -24.13 14.29 -4.05
N GLY A 280 -23.71 15.52 -3.75
CA GLY A 280 -24.35 16.75 -4.26
C GLY A 280 -25.62 17.17 -3.52
N LYS A 281 -26.11 16.41 -2.54
CA LYS A 281 -27.21 16.84 -1.67
C LYS A 281 -26.68 17.75 -0.57
N GLN A 282 -27.41 18.83 -0.27
CA GLN A 282 -27.10 19.69 0.87
C GLN A 282 -27.26 18.86 2.14
N ASN A 283 -26.22 18.82 2.97
CA ASN A 283 -26.31 18.16 4.25
C ASN A 283 -27.26 18.99 5.15
N GLU A 284 -28.41 18.42 5.52
CA GLU A 284 -29.45 19.13 6.30
C GLU A 284 -28.96 19.59 7.67
N THR A 285 -27.85 19.02 8.15
CA THR A 285 -27.17 19.38 9.41
C THR A 285 -25.98 20.32 9.23
N SER A 286 -25.59 20.67 8.00
CA SER A 286 -24.52 21.66 7.79
C SER A 286 -25.06 23.09 8.00
N PRO A 287 -24.35 23.96 8.74
CA PRO A 287 -24.77 25.35 8.91
C PRO A 287 -24.96 25.99 7.53
N LYS A 288 -26.09 26.69 7.34
CA LYS A 288 -26.29 27.50 6.13
C LYS A 288 -25.14 28.52 6.07
N ARG A 289 -24.42 28.57 4.95
CA ARG A 289 -23.45 29.65 4.71
C ARG A 289 -24.18 30.98 4.90
N PRO A 290 -23.63 31.94 5.67
CA PRO A 290 -24.24 33.26 5.77
C PRO A 290 -24.35 33.86 4.37
N ALA A 291 -25.49 34.46 4.07
CA ALA A 291 -25.67 35.25 2.86
C ALA A 291 -24.65 36.39 2.87
N ALA A 292 -24.01 36.61 1.71
CA ALA A 292 -23.03 37.68 1.50
C ALA A 292 -23.66 39.07 1.67
#